data_AF-F3FF84-F1
#
_entry.id   AF-F3FF84-F1
#
_cell.length_a   1.000
_cell.length_b   1.000
_cell.length_c   1.000
_cell.angle_alpha   90.00
_cell.angle_beta   90.00
_cell.angle_gamma   90.00
#
_symmetry.space_group_name_H-M   'P 1'
#
loop_
_entity.id
_entity.type
_entity.pdbx_description
1 polymer ?
#
loop_
_entity_poly.entity_id
_entity_poly.type
_entity_poly.pdbx_seq_one_letter_code
_entity_poly.pdbx_strand_id
1 'polypeptide(L)'
;SAWVELSAHYGKLPFATLAEPAIGYARDGYQVTPIIAELWKRGAHLLKDQPGFAECFMPDGKAPMAGEKIRLKDHARTLELIAQTKGEAFYRGELAHTIIAHANANGSVMSLDDLATHTVDWIDTLSVPYAGAVVHELPPNGQGIATLAGLTMLEALGVGEHPVDSLETVHPVLEAMKLALADLDEHVADSEHMRVPSADLLGKAYLTERAGLITDQAANPGHGSPKPGGTVYLSAADESGMMISFIQSNYMGFGSGVVVPGTGISMQNRGAGFSLDPQHVNYVAPRKRPFHTIIPGFVMNADGTPLMSFGLMGGPMQAQGHLQMMMRILRYKQNPQAAADAPRWRIEAGLKVAVERAFDPEVVKALRAKGHDIDVEEPSGVFAFGGAQIIQRTAHGYVGGTDPRKDGTVAAYGATAISATDKPSSRRPWSGISCSMRLVIRAP
;
A
#
# COMPACT_ATOMS: atom_id res chain seq x y z
N SER A 1 8.13 12.34 10.49
CA SER A 1 9.25 12.98 9.78
C SER A 1 8.93 13.07 8.29
N ALA A 2 8.61 11.96 7.61
CA ALA A 2 8.27 11.93 6.19
C ALA A 2 7.20 12.95 5.74
N TRP A 3 6.10 13.12 6.49
CA TRP A 3 5.08 14.13 6.16
C TRP A 3 5.62 15.57 6.15
N VAL A 4 6.52 15.87 7.10
CA VAL A 4 7.14 17.19 7.25
C VAL A 4 8.11 17.44 6.10
N GLU A 5 8.97 16.47 5.80
CA GLU A 5 9.92 16.55 4.69
C GLU A 5 9.22 16.70 3.34
N LEU A 6 8.20 15.90 3.08
CA LEU A 6 7.41 16.01 1.85
C LEU A 6 6.74 17.39 1.73
N SER A 7 6.18 17.90 2.82
CA SER A 7 5.58 19.24 2.84
C SER A 7 6.62 20.35 2.70
N ALA A 8 7.83 20.19 3.22
CA ALA A 8 8.90 21.18 3.11
C ALA A 8 9.46 21.26 1.69
N HIS A 9 9.60 20.11 1.02
CA HIS A 9 10.15 20.03 -0.33
C HIS A 9 9.16 20.42 -1.42
N TYR A 10 7.91 19.95 -1.33
CA TYR A 10 6.92 20.08 -2.42
C TYR A 10 5.62 20.78 -2.01
N GLY A 11 5.42 21.02 -0.71
CA GLY A 11 4.18 21.61 -0.20
C GLY A 11 4.04 23.09 -0.56
N LYS A 12 2.84 23.47 -0.98
CA LYS A 12 2.47 24.88 -1.25
C LYS A 12 1.72 25.55 -0.09
N LEU A 13 1.18 24.74 0.83
CA LEU A 13 0.38 25.21 1.96
C LEU A 13 1.17 25.08 3.26
N PRO A 14 0.86 25.90 4.28
CA PRO A 14 1.40 25.70 5.62
C PRO A 14 1.08 24.29 6.13
N PHE A 15 2.07 23.60 6.72
CA PHE A 15 1.92 22.23 7.23
C PHE A 15 0.77 22.10 8.24
N ALA A 16 0.56 23.12 9.07
CA ALA A 16 -0.57 23.17 10.01
C ALA A 16 -1.92 23.11 9.31
N THR A 17 -2.10 23.85 8.21
CA THR A 17 -3.32 23.84 7.41
C THR A 17 -3.59 22.47 6.78
N LEU A 18 -2.53 21.75 6.36
CA LEU A 18 -2.65 20.39 5.83
C LEU A 18 -3.16 19.38 6.87
N ALA A 19 -2.84 19.60 8.15
CA ALA A 19 -3.24 18.71 9.24
C ALA A 19 -4.68 18.94 9.75
N GLU A 20 -5.26 20.12 9.49
CA GLU A 20 -6.58 20.52 10.01
C GLU A 20 -7.69 19.49 9.76
N PRO A 21 -7.85 18.89 8.56
CA PRO A 21 -8.90 17.90 8.34
C PRO A 21 -8.72 16.64 9.21
N ALA A 22 -7.49 16.14 9.34
CA ALA A 22 -7.20 14.95 10.17
C ALA A 22 -7.45 15.24 11.66
N ILE A 23 -7.05 16.42 12.13
CA ILE A 23 -7.34 16.90 13.48
C ILE A 23 -8.85 17.01 13.72
N GLY A 24 -9.58 17.60 12.76
CA GLY A 24 -11.04 17.74 12.82
C GLY A 24 -11.75 16.39 12.90
N TYR A 25 -11.40 15.43 12.05
CA TYR A 25 -11.96 14.07 12.11
C TYR A 25 -11.67 13.38 13.44
N ALA A 26 -10.45 13.52 13.98
CA ALA A 26 -10.10 12.94 15.28
C ALA A 26 -10.88 13.59 16.43
N ARG A 27 -11.01 14.92 16.44
CA ARG A 27 -11.66 15.68 17.51
C ARG A 27 -13.19 15.57 17.49
N ASP A 28 -13.78 15.81 16.32
CA ASP A 28 -15.22 15.94 16.15
C ASP A 28 -15.90 14.61 15.86
N GLY A 29 -15.13 13.66 15.32
CA GLY A 29 -15.49 12.26 15.10
C GLY A 29 -16.10 11.97 13.73
N TYR A 30 -16.11 10.70 13.35
CA TYR A 30 -16.65 10.18 12.09
C TYR A 30 -17.43 8.88 12.32
N GLN A 31 -18.32 8.52 11.40
CA GLN A 31 -19.06 7.26 11.45
C GLN A 31 -18.19 6.10 10.95
N VAL A 32 -18.17 5.00 11.70
CA VAL A 32 -17.40 3.81 11.36
C VAL A 32 -18.09 3.03 10.23
N THR A 33 -17.35 2.68 9.17
CA THR A 33 -17.90 1.91 8.05
C THR A 33 -18.02 0.42 8.40
N PRO A 34 -18.86 -0.37 7.70
CA PRO A 34 -19.04 -1.79 8.00
C PRO A 34 -17.75 -2.62 7.95
N ILE A 35 -16.89 -2.38 6.94
CA ILE A 35 -15.61 -3.09 6.83
C ILE A 35 -14.74 -2.74 8.04
N ILE A 36 -14.60 -1.44 8.36
CA ILE A 36 -13.77 -1.01 9.48
C ILE A 36 -14.32 -1.54 10.82
N ALA A 37 -15.63 -1.56 11.05
CA ALA A 37 -16.22 -2.09 12.28
C ALA A 37 -15.87 -3.58 12.50
N GLU A 38 -15.92 -4.39 11.44
CA GLU A 38 -15.53 -5.81 11.51
C GLU A 38 -14.03 -5.98 11.80
N LEU A 39 -13.18 -5.18 11.15
CA LEU A 39 -11.72 -5.20 11.41
C LEU A 39 -11.40 -4.74 12.83
N TRP A 40 -12.07 -3.69 13.30
CA TRP A 40 -11.90 -3.14 14.63
C TRP A 40 -12.31 -4.15 15.70
N LYS A 41 -13.45 -4.83 15.50
CA LYS A 41 -13.90 -5.92 16.40
C LYS A 41 -12.87 -7.03 16.52
N ARG A 42 -12.26 -7.46 15.41
CA ARG A 42 -11.18 -8.46 15.43
C ARG A 42 -9.94 -7.95 16.15
N GLY A 43 -9.52 -6.71 15.87
CA GLY A 43 -8.40 -6.06 16.55
C GLY A 43 -8.63 -5.97 18.06
N ALA A 44 -9.80 -5.51 18.48
CA ALA A 44 -10.19 -5.45 19.89
C ALA A 44 -10.19 -6.81 20.58
N HIS A 45 -10.68 -7.86 19.91
CA HIS A 45 -10.62 -9.20 20.48
C HIS A 45 -9.18 -9.68 20.73
N LEU A 46 -8.27 -9.39 19.80
CA LEU A 46 -6.88 -9.83 19.85
C LEU A 46 -5.98 -8.98 20.74
N LEU A 47 -6.25 -7.67 20.83
CA LEU A 47 -5.32 -6.68 21.38
C LEU A 47 -5.82 -5.97 22.63
N LYS A 48 -7.03 -6.23 23.11
CA LYS A 48 -7.59 -5.58 24.32
C LYS A 48 -6.69 -5.60 25.55
N ASP A 49 -5.83 -6.61 25.68
CA ASP A 49 -4.96 -6.79 26.84
C ASP A 49 -3.56 -6.16 26.63
N GLN A 50 -3.31 -5.55 25.46
CA GLN A 50 -2.08 -4.79 25.19
C GLN A 50 -2.12 -3.44 25.91
N PRO A 51 -0.97 -2.93 26.40
CA PRO A 51 -0.89 -1.66 27.11
C PRO A 51 -1.53 -0.50 26.34
N GLY A 52 -2.56 0.12 26.93
CA GLY A 52 -3.25 1.30 26.39
C GLY A 52 -4.26 1.03 25.28
N PHE A 53 -4.39 -0.22 24.79
CA PHE A 53 -5.24 -0.53 23.64
C PHE A 53 -6.72 -0.29 23.95
N ALA A 54 -7.22 -0.91 25.01
CA ALA A 54 -8.63 -0.86 25.36
C ALA A 54 -9.07 0.58 25.69
N GLU A 55 -8.22 1.32 26.40
CA GLU A 55 -8.46 2.72 26.76
C GLU A 55 -8.59 3.61 25.53
N CYS A 56 -7.83 3.34 24.46
CA CYS A 56 -7.82 4.17 23.26
C CYS A 56 -8.87 3.75 22.22
N PHE A 57 -9.00 2.44 21.98
CA PHE A 57 -9.75 1.89 20.84
C PHE A 57 -11.00 1.12 21.24
N MET A 58 -11.30 1.00 22.54
CA MET A 58 -12.50 0.33 23.03
C MET A 58 -13.28 1.24 23.99
N PRO A 59 -13.86 2.36 23.49
CA PRO A 59 -14.72 3.20 24.32
C PRO A 59 -15.84 2.36 24.94
N ASP A 60 -16.12 2.60 26.22
CA ASP A 60 -17.07 1.81 27.02
C ASP A 60 -16.77 0.29 27.03
N GLY A 61 -15.51 -0.08 26.81
CA GLY A 61 -15.02 -1.46 26.82
C GLY A 61 -15.39 -2.26 25.57
N LYS A 62 -15.81 -1.62 24.47
CA LYS A 62 -16.27 -2.31 23.25
C LYS A 62 -15.66 -1.70 21.99
N ALA A 63 -15.47 -2.54 20.97
CA ALA A 63 -15.15 -2.04 19.63
C ALA A 63 -16.36 -1.26 19.06
N PRO A 64 -16.15 -0.13 18.39
CA PRO A 64 -17.21 0.63 17.74
C PRO A 64 -17.99 -0.19 16.70
N MET A 65 -19.30 0.02 16.63
CA MET A 65 -20.16 -0.63 15.65
C MET A 65 -20.23 0.13 14.32
N ALA A 66 -20.66 -0.55 13.26
CA ALA A 66 -20.92 0.12 11.98
C ALA A 66 -21.98 1.22 12.14
N GLY A 67 -21.71 2.40 11.59
CA GLY A 67 -22.52 3.61 11.73
C GLY A 67 -22.32 4.38 13.03
N GLU A 68 -21.67 3.79 14.04
CA GLU A 68 -21.37 4.47 15.30
C GLU A 68 -20.37 5.61 15.07
N LYS A 69 -20.59 6.74 15.75
CA LYS A 69 -19.69 7.89 15.66
C LYS A 69 -18.57 7.78 16.71
N ILE A 70 -17.34 7.58 16.25
CA ILE A 70 -16.15 7.52 17.11
C ILE A 70 -15.45 8.87 17.18
N ARG A 71 -14.88 9.22 18.33
CA ARG A 71 -14.01 10.39 18.55
C ARG A 71 -12.70 9.95 19.18
N LEU A 72 -11.58 10.46 18.65
CA LEU A 72 -10.21 10.12 19.06
C LEU A 72 -9.49 11.38 19.53
N LYS A 73 -9.93 11.95 20.66
CA LYS A 73 -9.44 13.27 21.14
C LYS A 73 -7.93 13.31 21.37
N ASP A 74 -7.34 12.24 21.88
CA ASP A 74 -5.90 12.16 22.09
C ASP A 74 -5.11 12.22 20.77
N HIS A 75 -5.65 11.60 19.71
CA HIS A 75 -5.07 11.70 18.37
C HIS A 75 -5.12 13.14 17.86
N ALA A 76 -6.23 13.87 18.11
CA ALA A 76 -6.34 15.27 17.71
C ALA A 76 -5.26 16.14 18.38
N ARG A 77 -5.09 16.01 19.71
CA ARG A 77 -4.04 16.72 20.47
C ARG A 77 -2.65 16.41 19.92
N THR A 78 -2.36 15.12 19.69
CA THR A 78 -1.08 14.68 19.14
C THR A 78 -0.82 15.24 17.74
N LEU A 79 -1.82 15.19 16.85
CA LEU A 79 -1.71 15.73 15.49
C LEU A 79 -1.55 17.25 15.49
N GLU A 80 -2.28 17.97 16.35
CA GLU A 80 -2.11 19.42 16.55
C GLU A 80 -0.67 19.76 16.95
N LEU A 81 -0.13 19.02 17.92
CA LEU A 81 1.23 19.25 18.40
C LEU A 81 2.27 18.93 17.32
N ILE A 82 2.16 17.78 16.63
CA ILE A 82 3.03 17.43 15.51
C ILE A 82 2.99 18.52 14.43
N ALA A 83 1.80 19.03 14.11
CA ALA A 83 1.62 20.06 13.09
C ALA A 83 2.28 21.39 13.50
N GLN A 84 2.08 21.83 14.75
CA GLN A 84 2.63 23.06 15.30
C GLN A 84 4.15 23.02 15.41
N THR A 85 4.72 21.89 15.83
CA THR A 85 6.16 21.75 16.02
C THR A 85 6.86 21.18 14.79
N LYS A 86 6.15 20.97 13.67
CA LYS A 86 6.67 20.29 12.47
C LYS A 86 7.39 18.97 12.81
N GLY A 87 6.77 18.16 13.67
CA GLY A 87 7.27 16.86 14.09
C GLY A 87 8.29 16.88 15.24
N GLU A 88 8.84 18.03 15.64
CA GLU A 88 9.86 18.09 16.70
C GLU A 88 9.39 17.47 18.03
N ALA A 89 8.14 17.72 18.43
CA ALA A 89 7.54 17.12 19.61
C ALA A 89 7.59 15.58 19.60
N PHE A 90 7.43 14.96 18.43
CA PHE A 90 7.39 13.51 18.25
C PHE A 90 8.77 12.86 18.38
N TYR A 91 9.82 13.51 17.87
CA TYR A 91 11.15 12.90 17.80
C TYR A 91 12.13 13.41 18.88
N ARG A 92 11.92 14.61 19.42
CA ARG A 92 12.85 15.28 20.36
C ARG A 92 12.17 16.08 21.47
N GLY A 93 10.83 16.10 21.52
CA GLY A 93 10.06 16.87 22.49
C GLY A 93 9.15 16.01 23.37
N GLU A 94 8.04 16.59 23.83
CA GLU A 94 7.20 15.99 24.89
C GLU A 94 6.62 14.61 24.53
N LEU A 95 6.27 14.38 23.26
CA LEU A 95 5.75 13.09 22.82
C LEU A 95 6.87 12.05 22.80
N ALA A 96 8.08 12.41 22.39
CA ALA A 96 9.24 11.51 22.44
C ALA A 96 9.49 11.00 23.86
N HIS A 97 9.47 11.89 24.85
CA HIS A 97 9.61 11.51 26.26
C HIS A 97 8.49 10.58 26.73
N THR A 98 7.24 10.83 26.33
CA THR A 98 6.09 10.01 26.73
C THR A 98 6.13 8.63 26.07
N ILE A 99 6.50 8.55 24.80
CA ILE A 99 6.68 7.29 24.05
C ILE A 99 7.74 6.43 24.75
N ILE A 100 8.93 6.98 25.02
CA ILE A 100 10.03 6.21 25.61
C ILE A 100 9.74 5.81 27.04
N ALA A 101 9.14 6.68 27.85
CA ALA A 101 8.74 6.33 29.21
C ALA A 101 7.74 5.16 29.21
N HIS A 102 6.73 5.19 28.34
CA HIS A 102 5.75 4.11 28.24
C HIS A 102 6.37 2.82 27.67
N ALA A 103 7.23 2.92 26.67
CA ALA A 103 7.92 1.76 26.10
C ALA A 103 8.79 1.06 27.15
N ASN A 104 9.59 1.81 27.92
CA ASN A 104 10.48 1.26 28.94
C ASN A 104 9.72 0.66 30.13
N ALA A 105 8.59 1.27 30.51
CA ALA A 105 7.71 0.70 31.54
C ALA A 105 7.12 -0.67 31.13
N ASN A 106 7.11 -0.98 29.83
CA ASN A 106 6.62 -2.24 29.27
C ASN A 106 7.76 -3.13 28.71
N GLY A 107 8.99 -2.93 29.16
CA GLY A 107 10.13 -3.80 28.84
C GLY A 107 10.77 -3.59 27.47
N SER A 108 10.46 -2.48 26.78
CA SER A 108 11.20 -2.06 25.59
C SER A 108 12.62 -1.59 25.97
N VAL A 109 13.53 -1.68 25.01
CA VAL A 109 14.91 -1.15 25.11
C VAL A 109 15.11 0.14 24.31
N MET A 110 14.03 0.71 23.77
CA MET A 110 14.09 1.97 23.02
C MET A 110 14.54 3.12 23.91
N SER A 111 15.34 4.01 23.32
CA SER A 111 15.88 5.20 23.97
C SER A 111 15.39 6.47 23.29
N LEU A 112 15.56 7.61 23.97
CA LEU A 112 15.34 8.91 23.33
C LEU A 112 16.29 9.11 22.15
N ASP A 113 17.51 8.56 22.21
CA ASP A 113 18.49 8.65 21.12
C ASP A 113 17.99 7.98 19.84
N ASP A 114 17.25 6.87 19.93
CA ASP A 114 16.67 6.19 18.77
C ASP A 114 15.67 7.10 18.02
N LEU A 115 14.86 7.88 18.75
CA LEU A 115 13.97 8.88 18.14
C LEU A 115 14.74 10.13 17.72
N ALA A 116 15.73 10.54 18.52
CA ALA A 116 16.52 11.76 18.34
C ALA A 116 17.50 11.67 17.15
N THR A 117 17.86 10.48 16.69
CA THR A 117 18.78 10.28 15.57
C THR A 117 18.08 9.86 14.28
N HIS A 118 16.77 9.63 14.33
CA HIS A 118 15.98 9.31 13.14
C HIS A 118 16.02 10.44 12.10
N THR A 119 16.30 10.05 10.85
CA THR A 119 16.27 10.90 9.65
C THR A 119 15.36 10.31 8.58
N VAL A 120 14.98 11.14 7.61
CA VAL A 120 14.31 10.71 6.38
C VAL A 120 15.35 10.64 5.28
N ASP A 121 15.37 9.52 4.56
CA ASP A 121 16.26 9.33 3.43
C ASP A 121 15.53 9.75 2.14
N TRP A 122 16.12 10.68 1.39
CA TRP A 122 15.74 10.95 0.01
C TRP A 122 16.56 10.05 -0.91
N ILE A 123 15.91 9.06 -1.52
CA ILE A 123 16.57 8.00 -2.29
C ILE A 123 16.01 7.92 -3.71
N ASP A 124 16.86 7.49 -4.63
CA ASP A 124 16.44 7.14 -5.98
C ASP A 124 15.68 5.81 -6.00
N THR A 125 14.88 5.62 -7.05
CA THR A 125 14.09 4.39 -7.26
C THR A 125 14.89 3.35 -8.04
N LEU A 126 14.50 2.08 -7.89
CA LEU A 126 14.85 1.04 -8.85
C LEU A 126 13.82 1.05 -9.97
N SER A 127 14.24 0.72 -11.19
CA SER A 127 13.32 0.68 -12.32
C SER A 127 13.70 -0.32 -13.40
N VAL A 128 12.69 -0.78 -14.13
CA VAL A 128 12.84 -1.65 -15.30
C VAL A 128 11.91 -1.23 -16.44
N PRO A 129 12.33 -1.37 -17.71
CA PRO A 129 11.44 -1.20 -18.84
C PRO A 129 10.41 -2.36 -18.89
N TYR A 130 9.15 -2.02 -19.14
CA TYR A 130 8.08 -3.01 -19.33
C TYR A 130 6.98 -2.47 -20.25
N ALA A 131 6.65 -3.23 -21.29
CA ALA A 131 5.57 -3.00 -22.26
C ALA A 131 5.54 -1.57 -22.84
N GLY A 132 6.72 -0.99 -23.09
CA GLY A 132 6.90 0.35 -23.66
C GLY A 132 6.90 1.50 -22.66
N ALA A 133 6.91 1.21 -21.36
CA ALA A 133 7.01 2.16 -20.26
C ALA A 133 8.16 1.77 -19.31
N VAL A 134 8.37 2.54 -18.24
CA VAL A 134 9.35 2.26 -17.20
C VAL A 134 8.65 2.19 -15.85
N VAL A 135 8.73 1.04 -15.17
CA VAL A 135 8.11 0.80 -13.87
C VAL A 135 9.15 1.05 -12.77
N HIS A 136 8.76 1.81 -11.76
CA HIS A 136 9.60 2.23 -10.64
C HIS A 136 9.06 1.70 -9.32
N GLU A 137 9.97 1.27 -8.46
CA GLU A 137 9.72 0.86 -7.08
C GLU A 137 10.83 1.44 -6.17
N LEU A 138 10.57 1.51 -4.86
CA LEU A 138 11.61 1.85 -3.89
C LEU A 138 12.66 0.74 -3.80
N PRO A 139 13.95 1.08 -3.55
CA PRO A 139 14.99 0.08 -3.31
C PRO A 139 14.76 -0.69 -1.99
N PRO A 140 15.54 -1.77 -1.75
CA PRO A 140 15.60 -2.43 -0.46
C PRO A 140 15.76 -1.45 0.71
N ASN A 141 15.11 -1.68 1.84
CA ASN A 141 14.54 -2.93 2.36
C ASN A 141 13.10 -3.29 1.93
N GLY A 142 12.54 -2.62 0.92
CA GLY A 142 11.21 -2.92 0.37
C GLY A 142 11.15 -4.17 -0.51
N GLN A 143 9.94 -4.71 -0.72
CA GLN A 143 9.71 -5.87 -1.59
C GLN A 143 9.46 -5.53 -3.08
N GLY A 144 9.60 -4.26 -3.48
CA GLY A 144 9.24 -3.80 -4.83
C GLY A 144 10.14 -4.37 -5.91
N ILE A 145 11.38 -4.74 -5.54
CA ILE A 145 12.32 -5.43 -6.43
C ILE A 145 11.76 -6.75 -6.98
N ALA A 146 10.90 -7.46 -6.22
CA ALA A 146 10.25 -8.68 -6.70
C ALA A 146 9.25 -8.38 -7.84
N THR A 147 8.54 -7.24 -7.78
CA THR A 147 7.71 -6.75 -8.88
C THR A 147 8.55 -6.56 -10.13
N LEU A 148 9.66 -5.81 -10.01
CA LEU A 148 10.52 -5.45 -11.13
C LEU A 148 11.19 -6.68 -11.75
N ALA A 149 11.66 -7.61 -10.91
CA ALA A 149 12.24 -8.88 -11.35
C ALA A 149 11.22 -9.73 -12.11
N GLY A 150 10.00 -9.87 -11.55
CA GLY A 150 8.91 -10.57 -12.17
C GLY A 150 8.53 -9.98 -13.53
N LEU A 151 8.34 -8.65 -13.63
CA LEU A 151 8.02 -7.98 -14.89
C LEU A 151 9.10 -8.19 -15.97
N THR A 152 10.37 -8.15 -15.59
CA THR A 152 11.49 -8.41 -16.51
C THR A 152 11.50 -9.86 -17.00
N MET A 153 11.19 -10.83 -16.13
CA MET A 153 11.02 -12.23 -16.53
C MET A 153 9.84 -12.39 -17.50
N LEU A 154 8.71 -11.71 -17.27
CA LEU A 154 7.56 -11.75 -18.19
C LEU A 154 7.88 -11.19 -19.58
N GLU A 155 8.71 -10.14 -19.67
CA GLU A 155 9.24 -9.65 -20.95
C GLU A 155 10.11 -10.70 -21.65
N ALA A 156 11.02 -11.35 -20.91
CA ALA A 156 11.88 -12.39 -21.47
C ALA A 156 11.09 -13.59 -22.00
N LEU A 157 9.97 -13.94 -21.35
CA LEU A 157 9.06 -15.01 -21.76
C LEU A 157 8.13 -14.63 -22.91
N GLY A 158 8.05 -13.35 -23.29
CA GLY A 158 7.12 -12.88 -24.31
C GLY A 158 5.65 -12.94 -23.90
N VAL A 159 5.33 -12.83 -22.60
CA VAL A 159 3.94 -12.88 -22.13
C VAL A 159 3.13 -11.70 -22.70
N GLY A 160 2.04 -12.01 -23.40
CA GLY A 160 1.13 -11.02 -23.99
C GLY A 160 0.32 -11.47 -25.22
N GLU A 161 0.57 -12.67 -25.77
CA GLU A 161 -0.13 -13.18 -26.96
C GLU A 161 -1.47 -13.86 -26.65
N HIS A 162 -1.62 -14.37 -25.42
CA HIS A 162 -2.83 -15.07 -24.96
C HIS A 162 -3.71 -14.16 -24.11
N PRO A 163 -5.00 -14.47 -23.90
CA PRO A 163 -5.85 -13.70 -23.00
C PRO A 163 -5.25 -13.56 -21.60
N VAL A 164 -5.45 -12.41 -20.96
CA VAL A 164 -4.80 -12.04 -19.69
C VAL A 164 -5.03 -13.04 -18.55
N ASP A 165 -6.18 -13.71 -18.54
CA ASP A 165 -6.58 -14.68 -17.51
C ASP A 165 -6.59 -16.12 -18.03
N SER A 166 -6.01 -16.40 -19.20
CA SER A 166 -5.88 -17.77 -19.72
C SER A 166 -4.79 -18.55 -18.99
N LEU A 167 -4.82 -19.88 -19.10
CA LEU A 167 -3.80 -20.75 -18.52
C LEU A 167 -2.38 -20.40 -19.02
N GLU A 168 -2.26 -20.12 -20.31
CA GLU A 168 -1.01 -19.77 -21.01
C GLU A 168 -0.40 -18.47 -20.49
N THR A 169 -1.21 -17.57 -19.94
CA THR A 169 -0.74 -16.34 -19.28
C THR A 169 -0.49 -16.57 -17.80
N VAL A 170 -1.48 -17.11 -17.07
CA VAL A 170 -1.46 -17.15 -15.61
C VAL A 170 -0.40 -18.11 -15.08
N HIS A 171 -0.19 -19.26 -15.74
CA HIS A 171 0.83 -20.21 -15.31
C HIS A 171 2.26 -19.62 -15.29
N PRO A 172 2.83 -19.11 -16.41
CA PRO A 172 4.18 -18.56 -16.39
C PRO A 172 4.29 -17.32 -15.49
N VAL A 173 3.20 -16.55 -15.35
CA VAL A 173 3.15 -15.40 -14.44
C VAL A 173 3.30 -15.81 -12.97
N LEU A 174 2.61 -16.88 -12.56
CA LEU A 174 2.76 -17.44 -11.21
C LEU A 174 4.19 -17.94 -10.98
N GLU A 175 4.75 -18.69 -11.93
CA GLU A 175 6.10 -19.25 -11.79
C GLU A 175 7.18 -18.16 -11.74
N ALA A 176 7.07 -17.10 -12.57
CA ALA A 176 7.96 -15.96 -12.51
C ALA A 176 7.86 -15.21 -11.16
N MET A 177 6.64 -15.00 -10.66
CA MET A 177 6.46 -14.36 -9.35
C MET A 177 7.00 -15.23 -8.21
N LYS A 178 6.86 -16.57 -8.28
CA LYS A 178 7.55 -17.47 -7.35
C LYS A 178 9.04 -17.19 -7.41
N LEU A 179 9.72 -17.35 -8.55
CA LEU A 179 11.16 -17.11 -8.64
C LEU A 179 11.60 -15.74 -8.07
N ALA A 180 10.85 -14.67 -8.37
CA ALA A 180 11.14 -13.34 -7.86
C ALA A 180 11.01 -13.22 -6.33
N LEU A 181 10.00 -13.87 -5.74
CA LEU A 181 9.86 -13.94 -4.29
C LEU A 181 11.00 -14.78 -3.64
N ALA A 182 11.64 -15.69 -4.39
CA ALA A 182 12.76 -16.51 -3.89
C ALA A 182 13.97 -15.65 -3.64
N ASP A 183 14.29 -14.90 -4.68
CA ASP A 183 15.43 -14.00 -4.66
C ASP A 183 15.18 -12.87 -3.64
N LEU A 184 13.91 -12.46 -3.47
CA LEU A 184 13.51 -11.55 -2.40
C LEU A 184 13.84 -12.09 -1.01
N ASP A 185 13.37 -13.30 -0.68
CA ASP A 185 13.54 -13.91 0.64
C ASP A 185 15.01 -14.14 0.98
N GLU A 186 15.79 -14.64 0.02
CA GLU A 186 17.21 -14.93 0.21
C GLU A 186 18.07 -13.66 0.32
N HIS A 187 17.78 -12.62 -0.48
CA HIS A 187 18.73 -11.53 -0.66
C HIS A 187 18.31 -10.19 -0.06
N VAL A 188 17.01 -9.91 0.11
CA VAL A 188 16.54 -8.56 0.50
C VAL A 188 16.58 -8.33 2.01
N ALA A 189 17.26 -7.27 2.40
CA ALA A 189 17.34 -6.74 3.76
C ALA A 189 17.51 -5.21 3.70
N ASP A 190 17.86 -4.58 4.82
CA ASP A 190 18.46 -3.23 4.77
C ASP A 190 19.62 -3.20 3.77
N SER A 191 19.64 -2.20 2.88
CA SER A 191 20.57 -2.12 1.75
C SER A 191 22.04 -2.22 2.19
N GLU A 192 22.40 -1.67 3.36
CA GLU A 192 23.76 -1.75 3.91
C GLU A 192 24.16 -3.15 4.40
N HIS A 193 23.20 -4.06 4.52
CA HIS A 193 23.35 -5.41 5.05
C HIS A 193 23.08 -6.51 4.01
N MET A 194 22.75 -6.15 2.77
CA MET A 194 22.58 -7.10 1.69
C MET A 194 23.93 -7.68 1.23
N ARG A 195 23.93 -8.94 0.80
CA ARG A 195 25.13 -9.62 0.26
C ARG A 195 25.36 -9.36 -1.22
N VAL A 196 24.28 -9.07 -1.94
CA VAL A 196 24.27 -8.86 -3.38
C VAL A 196 23.65 -7.49 -3.64
N PRO A 197 24.24 -6.64 -4.50
CA PRO A 197 23.63 -5.38 -4.89
C PRO A 197 22.27 -5.56 -5.57
N SER A 198 21.33 -4.66 -5.31
CA SER A 198 20.01 -4.65 -5.96
C SER A 198 20.08 -4.63 -7.49
N ALA A 199 21.13 -4.01 -8.05
CA ALA A 199 21.35 -3.95 -9.50
C ALA A 199 21.61 -5.33 -10.11
N ASP A 200 22.28 -6.22 -9.39
CA ASP A 200 22.59 -7.58 -9.87
C ASP A 200 21.32 -8.44 -9.89
N LEU A 201 20.46 -8.28 -8.89
CA LEU A 201 19.14 -8.94 -8.82
C LEU A 201 18.18 -8.48 -9.94
N LEU A 202 18.41 -7.29 -10.50
CA LEU A 202 17.66 -6.75 -11.65
C LEU A 202 18.40 -6.88 -12.98
N GLY A 203 19.54 -7.57 -13.00
CA GLY A 203 20.33 -7.78 -14.21
C GLY A 203 19.54 -8.55 -15.27
N LYS A 204 19.37 -7.97 -16.47
CA LYS A 204 18.59 -8.58 -17.56
C LYS A 204 19.06 -10.00 -17.91
N ALA A 205 20.37 -10.23 -17.95
CA ALA A 205 20.93 -11.56 -18.24
C ALA A 205 20.54 -12.58 -17.16
N TYR A 206 20.70 -12.20 -15.88
CA TYR A 206 20.30 -13.03 -14.74
C TYR A 206 18.81 -13.35 -14.78
N LEU A 207 17.94 -12.36 -14.98
CA LEU A 207 16.50 -12.59 -15.02
C LEU A 207 16.03 -13.36 -16.26
N THR A 208 16.78 -13.29 -17.37
CA THR A 208 16.53 -14.16 -18.54
C THR A 208 16.89 -15.62 -18.22
N GLU A 209 18.00 -15.86 -17.52
CA GLU A 209 18.37 -17.19 -17.03
C GLU A 209 17.32 -17.74 -16.06
N ARG A 210 16.87 -16.92 -15.09
CA ARG A 210 15.80 -17.27 -14.15
C ARG A 210 14.50 -17.62 -14.87
N ALA A 211 14.10 -16.82 -15.86
CA ALA A 211 12.92 -17.11 -16.68
C ALA A 211 13.03 -18.47 -17.41
N GLY A 212 14.23 -18.88 -17.82
CA GLY A 212 14.49 -20.18 -18.44
C GLY A 212 14.27 -21.39 -17.52
N LEU A 213 14.11 -21.18 -16.21
CA LEU A 213 13.77 -22.25 -15.25
C LEU A 213 12.28 -22.61 -15.26
N ILE A 214 11.43 -21.78 -15.87
CA ILE A 214 9.99 -21.98 -15.91
C ILE A 214 9.68 -23.11 -16.90
N THR A 215 8.98 -24.12 -16.41
CA THR A 215 8.58 -25.29 -17.21
C THR A 215 7.07 -25.33 -17.38
N ASP A 216 6.54 -26.38 -18.02
CA ASP A 216 5.10 -26.58 -18.16
C ASP A 216 4.41 -27.01 -16.84
N GLN A 217 5.20 -27.44 -15.85
CA GLN A 217 4.76 -27.89 -14.53
C GLN A 217 5.15 -26.87 -13.46
N ALA A 218 4.29 -26.73 -12.44
CA ALA A 218 4.53 -25.86 -11.31
C ALA A 218 5.75 -26.36 -10.51
N ALA A 219 6.70 -25.46 -10.30
CA ALA A 219 7.89 -25.70 -9.50
C ALA A 219 7.76 -25.03 -8.13
N ASN A 220 8.49 -25.57 -7.16
CA ASN A 220 8.73 -24.93 -5.88
C ASN A 220 10.20 -24.49 -5.81
N PRO A 221 10.52 -23.27 -6.29
CA PRO A 221 11.89 -22.75 -6.20
C PRO A 221 12.37 -22.46 -4.76
N GLY A 222 11.54 -22.69 -3.74
CA GLY A 222 11.88 -22.58 -2.32
C GLY A 222 11.94 -21.15 -1.82
N HIS A 223 10.91 -20.72 -1.06
CA HIS A 223 10.71 -19.47 -0.29
C HIS A 223 9.19 -19.19 -0.13
N GLY A 224 8.79 -18.29 0.78
CA GLY A 224 7.39 -18.04 1.17
C GLY A 224 6.88 -16.61 0.95
N SER A 225 5.61 -16.38 1.30
CA SER A 225 5.00 -15.04 1.38
C SER A 225 5.37 -14.40 2.74
N PRO A 226 5.76 -13.11 2.79
CA PRO A 226 5.94 -12.40 4.06
C PRO A 226 4.74 -12.60 5.01
N LYS A 227 4.91 -12.45 6.32
CA LYS A 227 3.75 -12.62 7.23
C LYS A 227 2.67 -11.57 6.93
N PRO A 228 1.37 -11.91 7.11
CA PRO A 228 0.25 -11.02 6.80
C PRO A 228 0.38 -9.64 7.47
N GLY A 229 0.00 -8.58 6.76
CA GLY A 229 0.04 -7.20 7.26
C GLY A 229 -0.99 -6.30 6.57
N GLY A 230 -1.39 -5.22 7.24
CA GLY A 230 -2.36 -4.23 6.75
C GLY A 230 -1.70 -2.88 6.49
N THR A 231 -2.07 -2.18 5.43
CA THR A 231 -1.36 -0.99 4.95
C THR A 231 -2.34 0.01 4.34
N VAL A 232 -2.15 1.32 4.47
CA VAL A 232 -2.97 2.27 3.70
C VAL A 232 -2.14 2.81 2.54
N TYR A 233 -2.67 2.70 1.32
CA TYR A 233 -2.10 3.28 0.11
C TYR A 233 -2.94 4.48 -0.36
N LEU A 234 -2.28 5.52 -0.87
CA LEU A 234 -2.88 6.73 -1.41
C LEU A 234 -2.17 7.14 -2.70
N SER A 235 -2.96 7.60 -3.67
CA SER A 235 -2.49 8.21 -4.91
C SER A 235 -3.12 9.58 -5.07
N ALA A 236 -2.35 10.59 -5.49
CA ALA A 236 -2.90 11.90 -5.85
C ALA A 236 -2.14 12.47 -7.06
N ALA A 237 -2.83 13.31 -7.83
CA ALA A 237 -2.25 14.04 -8.95
C ALA A 237 -2.86 15.44 -9.08
N ASP A 238 -2.11 16.39 -9.62
CA ASP A 238 -2.56 17.78 -9.78
C ASP A 238 -2.53 18.26 -11.23
N GLU A 239 -3.07 19.46 -11.45
CA GLU A 239 -3.14 20.14 -12.75
C GLU A 239 -1.77 20.44 -13.38
N SER A 240 -0.70 20.49 -12.58
CA SER A 240 0.67 20.74 -13.07
C SER A 240 1.36 19.49 -13.60
N GLY A 241 0.75 18.31 -13.43
CA GLY A 241 1.38 17.04 -13.77
C GLY A 241 2.14 16.39 -12.60
N MET A 242 2.09 16.97 -11.40
CA MET A 242 2.66 16.35 -10.21
C MET A 242 1.81 15.16 -9.82
N MET A 243 2.44 14.03 -9.51
CA MET A 243 1.78 12.81 -9.05
C MET A 243 2.54 12.26 -7.85
N ILE A 244 1.81 11.67 -6.90
CA ILE A 244 2.38 11.04 -5.72
C ILE A 244 1.83 9.62 -5.55
N SER A 245 2.73 8.70 -5.26
CA SER A 245 2.45 7.35 -4.79
C SER A 245 2.89 7.28 -3.32
N PHE A 246 1.93 7.24 -2.39
CA PHE A 246 2.19 7.36 -0.96
C PHE A 246 1.60 6.21 -0.17
N ILE A 247 2.34 5.70 0.80
CA ILE A 247 1.95 4.49 1.52
C ILE A 247 2.55 4.45 2.93
N GLN A 248 1.74 4.06 3.92
CA GLN A 248 2.16 3.96 5.32
C GLN A 248 1.42 2.83 6.06
N SER A 249 2.03 2.25 7.09
CA SER A 249 1.48 1.09 7.79
C SER A 249 2.11 0.91 9.17
N ASN A 250 1.32 0.39 10.11
CA ASN A 250 1.79 -0.14 11.40
C ASN A 250 2.28 -1.61 11.33
N TYR A 251 2.45 -2.14 10.12
CA TYR A 251 2.64 -3.53 9.75
C TYR A 251 1.39 -4.42 9.93
N MET A 252 1.09 -4.91 11.13
CA MET A 252 -0.06 -5.80 11.34
C MET A 252 -1.26 -5.05 11.94
N GLY A 253 -2.18 -4.58 11.10
CA GLY A 253 -3.41 -3.91 11.58
C GLY A 253 -3.11 -2.71 12.47
N PHE A 254 -3.54 -2.75 13.74
CA PHE A 254 -3.25 -1.71 14.74
C PHE A 254 -1.75 -1.61 15.10
N GLY A 255 -0.92 -2.59 14.70
CA GLY A 255 0.51 -2.66 14.99
C GLY A 255 0.80 -3.65 16.11
N SER A 256 1.56 -3.23 17.11
CA SER A 256 1.81 -4.06 18.30
C SER A 256 0.59 -4.16 19.22
N GLY A 257 -0.38 -3.27 19.04
CA GLY A 257 -1.47 -3.04 19.99
C GLY A 257 -1.07 -2.17 21.18
N VAL A 258 0.22 -1.83 21.34
CA VAL A 258 0.67 -0.90 22.38
C VAL A 258 0.31 0.52 21.97
N VAL A 259 -0.44 1.21 22.82
CA VAL A 259 -0.85 2.60 22.59
C VAL A 259 -0.35 3.47 23.72
N VAL A 260 0.40 4.52 23.38
CA VAL A 260 0.95 5.44 24.38
C VAL A 260 -0.19 6.24 25.04
N PRO A 261 -0.44 6.07 26.35
CA PRO A 261 -1.61 6.64 27.02
C PRO A 261 -1.69 8.17 26.89
N GLY A 262 -2.89 8.69 26.65
CA GLY A 262 -3.13 10.14 26.52
C GLY A 262 -2.64 10.77 25.21
N THR A 263 -2.15 9.97 24.26
CA THR A 263 -1.61 10.46 22.97
C THR A 263 -2.29 9.85 21.76
N GLY A 264 -2.88 8.66 21.89
CA GLY A 264 -3.41 7.90 20.76
C GLY A 264 -2.34 7.34 19.82
N ILE A 265 -1.05 7.43 20.16
CA ILE A 265 0.04 6.90 19.33
C ILE A 265 0.06 5.38 19.45
N SER A 266 -0.52 4.70 18.46
CA SER A 266 -0.48 3.23 18.32
C SER A 266 0.84 2.80 17.68
N MET A 267 1.65 2.06 18.42
CA MET A 267 3.00 1.67 18.01
C MET A 267 2.96 0.58 16.92
N GLN A 268 3.76 0.75 15.87
CA GLN A 268 3.93 -0.28 14.85
C GLN A 268 4.63 -1.54 15.40
N ASN A 269 4.41 -2.69 14.76
CA ASN A 269 5.16 -3.92 15.03
C ASN A 269 6.10 -4.35 13.90
N ARG A 270 6.60 -3.38 13.12
CA ARG A 270 7.45 -3.61 11.94
C ARG A 270 8.71 -4.46 12.21
N GLY A 271 9.23 -4.45 13.44
CA GLY A 271 10.35 -5.32 13.84
C GLY A 271 10.09 -6.81 13.64
N ALA A 272 8.83 -7.25 13.56
CA ALA A 272 8.47 -8.63 13.21
C ALA A 272 8.85 -9.04 11.77
N GLY A 273 9.31 -8.08 10.95
CA GLY A 273 9.90 -8.34 9.64
C GLY A 273 11.35 -8.85 9.70
N PHE A 274 12.03 -8.84 10.84
CA PHE A 274 13.37 -9.45 10.96
C PHE A 274 13.32 -10.98 10.99
N SER A 275 14.41 -11.59 10.50
CA SER A 275 14.73 -13.00 10.76
C SER A 275 15.39 -13.15 12.13
N LEU A 276 15.20 -14.31 12.76
CA LEU A 276 15.92 -14.74 13.96
C LEU A 276 17.01 -15.77 13.66
N ASP A 277 17.17 -16.17 12.40
CA ASP A 277 18.30 -16.99 11.96
C ASP A 277 19.55 -16.10 11.84
N PRO A 278 20.60 -16.35 12.64
CA PRO A 278 21.85 -15.57 12.59
C PRO A 278 22.55 -15.61 11.23
N GLN A 279 22.25 -16.59 10.37
CA GLN A 279 22.84 -16.72 9.05
C GLN A 279 22.07 -15.95 7.97
N HIS A 280 20.87 -15.43 8.26
CA HIS A 280 20.05 -14.75 7.27
C HIS A 280 20.46 -13.27 7.13
N VAL A 281 20.47 -12.75 5.88
CA VAL A 281 20.77 -11.33 5.59
C VAL A 281 19.86 -10.33 6.32
N ASN A 282 18.67 -10.75 6.71
CA ASN A 282 17.67 -9.94 7.42
C ASN A 282 17.61 -10.28 8.92
N TYR A 283 18.69 -10.84 9.49
CA TYR A 283 18.81 -11.03 10.95
C TYR A 283 18.69 -9.71 11.71
N VAL A 284 18.05 -9.74 12.88
CA VAL A 284 17.86 -8.57 13.75
C VAL A 284 19.19 -7.97 14.21
N ALA A 285 19.35 -6.65 14.07
CA ALA A 285 20.54 -5.93 14.52
C ALA A 285 20.21 -4.47 14.92
N PRO A 286 21.01 -3.85 15.81
CA PRO A 286 20.85 -2.44 16.18
C PRO A 286 20.96 -1.52 14.97
N ARG A 287 20.13 -0.48 14.90
CA ARG A 287 20.09 0.53 13.81
C ARG A 287 19.85 0.00 12.40
N LYS A 288 19.59 -1.30 12.25
CA LYS A 288 19.18 -1.92 10.99
C LYS A 288 17.68 -1.75 10.80
N ARG A 289 17.23 -1.59 9.56
CA ARG A 289 15.82 -1.58 9.19
C ARG A 289 15.35 -3.01 8.84
N PRO A 290 14.23 -3.50 9.42
CA PRO A 290 13.69 -4.82 9.08
C PRO A 290 13.14 -4.83 7.66
N PHE A 291 13.11 -5.97 6.99
CA PHE A 291 12.39 -6.14 5.73
C PHE A 291 11.00 -5.46 5.75
N HIS A 292 10.68 -4.76 4.66
CA HIS A 292 9.52 -3.92 4.56
C HIS A 292 8.55 -4.38 3.46
N THR A 293 7.31 -4.63 3.85
CA THR A 293 6.26 -5.03 2.90
C THR A 293 5.67 -3.86 2.13
N ILE A 294 5.94 -2.62 2.54
CA ILE A 294 5.28 -1.45 1.93
C ILE A 294 6.00 -1.04 0.65
N ILE A 295 5.26 -0.94 -0.46
CA ILE A 295 5.81 -0.51 -1.75
C ILE A 295 4.87 0.49 -2.45
N PRO A 296 5.28 1.74 -2.69
CA PRO A 296 4.62 2.67 -3.60
C PRO A 296 5.16 2.48 -5.03
N GLY A 297 4.28 2.19 -5.98
CA GLY A 297 4.63 2.03 -7.38
C GLY A 297 4.47 3.32 -8.19
N PHE A 298 5.33 3.51 -9.18
CA PHE A 298 5.21 4.61 -10.14
C PHE A 298 5.57 4.13 -11.56
N VAL A 299 4.99 4.74 -12.58
CA VAL A 299 5.30 4.46 -13.99
C VAL A 299 5.61 5.75 -14.72
N MET A 300 6.72 5.72 -15.46
CA MET A 300 7.13 6.75 -16.40
C MET A 300 6.89 6.27 -17.83
N ASN A 301 6.53 7.17 -18.72
CA ASN A 301 6.64 6.93 -20.16
C ASN A 301 8.12 6.75 -20.54
N ALA A 302 8.38 6.11 -21.68
CA ALA A 302 9.74 5.95 -22.19
C ALA A 302 10.46 7.28 -22.48
N ASP A 303 9.71 8.37 -22.68
CA ASP A 303 10.24 9.73 -22.85
C ASP A 303 10.58 10.44 -21.53
N GLY A 304 10.40 9.77 -20.38
CA GLY A 304 10.68 10.32 -19.06
C GLY A 304 9.56 11.19 -18.48
N THR A 305 8.37 11.24 -19.09
CA THR A 305 7.21 11.94 -18.52
C THR A 305 6.40 11.04 -17.57
N PRO A 306 5.78 11.57 -16.51
CA PRO A 306 5.02 10.76 -15.56
C PRO A 306 3.74 10.20 -16.21
N LEU A 307 3.54 8.90 -16.06
CA LEU A 307 2.40 8.17 -16.62
C LEU A 307 1.38 7.77 -15.55
N MET A 308 1.82 7.20 -14.43
CA MET A 308 0.90 6.59 -13.47
C MET A 308 1.48 6.49 -12.07
N SER A 309 0.69 6.86 -11.06
CA SER A 309 0.95 6.54 -9.65
C SER A 309 -0.01 5.45 -9.20
N PHE A 310 0.52 4.37 -8.66
CA PHE A 310 -0.26 3.19 -8.31
C PHE A 310 0.28 2.48 -7.08
N GLY A 311 -0.61 1.75 -6.43
CA GLY A 311 -0.21 0.87 -5.35
C GLY A 311 -1.37 -0.03 -4.96
N LEU A 312 -1.01 -1.15 -4.34
CA LEU A 312 -1.96 -2.14 -3.86
C LEU A 312 -1.62 -2.44 -2.40
N MET A 313 -2.53 -2.13 -1.47
CA MET A 313 -2.42 -2.56 -0.07
C MET A 313 -2.48 -4.09 0.01
N GLY A 314 -1.75 -4.70 0.94
CA GLY A 314 -2.09 -6.05 1.41
C GLY A 314 -0.90 -6.87 1.88
N GLY A 315 0.09 -6.24 2.53
CA GLY A 315 1.28 -6.89 3.06
C GLY A 315 1.98 -7.79 2.02
N PRO A 316 1.80 -9.12 2.05
CA PRO A 316 2.46 -10.04 1.11
C PRO A 316 1.90 -10.00 -0.32
N MET A 317 0.71 -9.43 -0.49
CA MET A 317 0.06 -9.27 -1.79
C MET A 317 0.66 -8.11 -2.62
N GLN A 318 1.37 -7.15 -2.01
CA GLN A 318 1.69 -5.89 -2.71
C GLN A 318 2.54 -6.13 -3.97
N ALA A 319 3.68 -6.83 -3.87
CA ALA A 319 4.54 -7.07 -5.04
C ALA A 319 3.83 -7.89 -6.14
N GLN A 320 3.09 -8.92 -5.72
CA GLN A 320 2.33 -9.79 -6.60
C GLN A 320 1.20 -9.01 -7.32
N GLY A 321 0.54 -8.14 -6.57
CA GLY A 321 -0.51 -7.26 -7.07
C GLY A 321 0.02 -6.16 -7.98
N HIS A 322 1.16 -5.56 -7.66
CA HIS A 322 1.83 -4.59 -8.52
C HIS A 322 2.16 -5.22 -9.88
N LEU A 323 2.71 -6.44 -9.89
CA LEU A 323 2.97 -7.18 -11.12
C LEU A 323 1.69 -7.44 -11.91
N GLN A 324 0.63 -7.92 -11.24
CA GLN A 324 -0.68 -8.14 -11.88
C GLN A 324 -1.25 -6.86 -12.51
N MET A 325 -1.20 -5.72 -11.79
CA MET A 325 -1.70 -4.44 -12.29
C MET A 325 -0.86 -3.92 -13.47
N MET A 326 0.47 -3.99 -13.39
CA MET A 326 1.35 -3.52 -14.47
C MET A 326 1.19 -4.37 -15.73
N MET A 327 1.06 -5.69 -15.59
CA MET A 327 0.74 -6.57 -16.71
C MET A 327 -0.60 -6.18 -17.35
N ARG A 328 -1.66 -6.04 -16.55
CA ARG A 328 -3.00 -5.68 -17.05
C ARG A 328 -3.05 -4.33 -17.76
N ILE A 329 -2.45 -3.30 -17.17
CA ILE A 329 -2.54 -1.92 -17.70
C ILE A 329 -1.54 -1.72 -18.85
N LEU A 330 -0.28 -2.11 -18.67
CA LEU A 330 0.78 -1.78 -19.63
C LEU A 330 0.83 -2.78 -20.79
N ARG A 331 0.69 -4.09 -20.55
CA ARG A 331 0.69 -5.10 -21.63
C ARG A 331 -0.69 -5.23 -22.26
N TYR A 332 -1.71 -5.50 -21.45
CA TYR A 332 -3.08 -5.80 -21.93
C TYR A 332 -3.96 -4.56 -22.13
N LYS A 333 -3.43 -3.36 -21.89
CA LYS A 333 -4.10 -2.07 -22.14
C LYS A 333 -5.46 -1.94 -21.45
N GLN A 334 -5.64 -2.62 -20.31
CA GLN A 334 -6.81 -2.40 -19.47
C GLN A 334 -6.76 -1.02 -18.84
N ASN A 335 -7.91 -0.38 -18.67
CA ASN A 335 -7.99 0.88 -17.94
C ASN A 335 -7.77 0.65 -16.42
N PRO A 336 -7.44 1.70 -15.65
CA PRO A 336 -7.14 1.58 -14.22
C PRO A 336 -8.22 0.86 -13.39
N GLN A 337 -9.50 1.14 -13.65
CA GLN A 337 -10.60 0.51 -12.91
C GLN A 337 -10.74 -0.97 -13.28
N ALA A 338 -10.69 -1.31 -14.58
CA ALA A 338 -10.77 -2.70 -15.02
C ALA A 338 -9.63 -3.56 -14.44
N ALA A 339 -8.41 -3.01 -14.34
CA ALA A 339 -7.30 -3.69 -13.70
C ALA A 339 -7.55 -3.90 -12.19
N ALA A 340 -8.09 -2.89 -11.50
CA ALA A 340 -8.44 -2.99 -10.08
C ALA A 340 -9.57 -4.00 -9.81
N ASP A 341 -10.58 -4.05 -10.67
CA ASP A 341 -11.74 -4.94 -10.56
C ASP A 341 -11.38 -6.41 -10.83
N ALA A 342 -10.40 -6.64 -11.69
CA ALA A 342 -10.06 -7.97 -12.18
C ALA A 342 -9.77 -8.98 -11.05
N PRO A 343 -10.09 -10.27 -11.25
CA PRO A 343 -9.81 -11.31 -10.27
C PRO A 343 -8.30 -11.48 -10.07
N ARG A 344 -7.91 -11.75 -8.82
CA ARG A 344 -6.51 -11.81 -8.38
C ARG A 344 -6.15 -13.20 -7.88
N TRP A 345 -4.84 -13.42 -7.88
CA TRP A 345 -4.19 -14.56 -7.25
C TRP A 345 -3.11 -14.07 -6.27
N ARG A 346 -2.76 -14.93 -5.31
CA ARG A 346 -1.72 -14.70 -4.31
C ARG A 346 -1.00 -16.00 -4.00
N ILE A 347 0.30 -16.04 -4.20
CA ILE A 347 1.20 -17.10 -3.74
C ILE A 347 1.36 -16.98 -2.22
N GLU A 348 1.13 -18.09 -1.52
CA GLU A 348 1.25 -18.17 -0.06
C GLU A 348 2.57 -18.79 0.36
N ALA A 349 2.89 -19.97 -0.17
CA ALA A 349 4.15 -20.66 0.09
C ALA A 349 4.33 -21.81 -0.90
N GLY A 350 5.52 -21.93 -1.50
CA GLY A 350 5.84 -23.01 -2.44
C GLY A 350 4.81 -23.14 -3.57
N LEU A 351 4.07 -24.25 -3.59
CA LEU A 351 3.05 -24.53 -4.62
C LEU A 351 1.68 -23.92 -4.29
N LYS A 352 1.46 -23.43 -3.08
CA LYS A 352 0.17 -22.97 -2.59
C LYS A 352 -0.17 -21.56 -3.09
N VAL A 353 -1.30 -21.44 -3.77
CA VAL A 353 -1.78 -20.21 -4.39
C VAL A 353 -3.26 -20.03 -4.05
N ALA A 354 -3.61 -18.90 -3.44
CA ALA A 354 -4.99 -18.49 -3.29
C ALA A 354 -5.45 -17.74 -4.57
N VAL A 355 -6.67 -17.99 -5.03
CA VAL A 355 -7.33 -17.26 -6.12
C VAL A 355 -8.71 -16.79 -5.68
N GLU A 356 -9.16 -15.66 -6.21
CA GLU A 356 -10.52 -15.19 -5.93
C GLU A 356 -11.58 -16.08 -6.55
N ARG A 357 -12.74 -16.17 -5.91
CA ARG A 357 -13.91 -16.90 -6.42
C ARG A 357 -14.34 -16.51 -7.84
N ALA A 358 -14.04 -15.30 -8.27
CA ALA A 358 -14.35 -14.81 -9.62
C ALA A 358 -13.40 -15.33 -10.72
N PHE A 359 -12.34 -16.07 -10.37
CA PHE A 359 -11.47 -16.72 -11.37
C PHE A 359 -12.23 -17.80 -12.14
N ASP A 360 -11.93 -17.95 -13.44
CA ASP A 360 -12.53 -18.99 -14.28
C ASP A 360 -12.25 -20.39 -13.71
N PRO A 361 -13.29 -21.17 -13.35
CA PRO A 361 -13.12 -22.52 -12.79
C PRO A 361 -12.34 -23.47 -13.70
N GLU A 362 -12.41 -23.33 -15.03
CA GLU A 362 -11.65 -24.18 -15.94
C GLU A 362 -10.16 -23.83 -15.94
N VAL A 363 -9.81 -22.55 -15.79
CA VAL A 363 -8.43 -22.12 -15.60
C VAL A 363 -7.89 -22.64 -14.27
N VAL A 364 -8.68 -22.56 -13.19
CA VAL A 364 -8.31 -23.13 -11.88
C VAL A 364 -8.04 -24.63 -11.97
N LYS A 365 -8.92 -25.37 -12.64
CA LYS A 365 -8.76 -26.81 -12.87
C LYS A 365 -7.49 -27.12 -13.67
N ALA A 366 -7.20 -26.33 -14.71
CA ALA A 366 -6.01 -26.51 -15.52
C ALA A 366 -4.72 -26.15 -14.77
N LEU A 367 -4.73 -25.11 -13.91
CA LEU A 367 -3.61 -24.78 -13.02
C LEU A 367 -3.31 -25.92 -12.04
N ARG A 368 -4.34 -26.53 -11.44
CA ARG A 368 -4.18 -27.72 -10.59
C ARG A 368 -3.59 -28.90 -11.36
N ALA A 369 -4.00 -29.10 -12.62
CA ALA A 369 -3.44 -30.15 -13.48
C ALA A 369 -1.96 -29.92 -13.81
N LYS A 370 -1.48 -28.67 -13.75
CA LYS A 370 -0.06 -28.31 -13.85
C LYS A 370 0.69 -28.42 -12.52
N GLY A 371 0.05 -28.83 -11.43
CA GLY A 371 0.68 -29.05 -10.11
C GLY A 371 0.59 -27.87 -9.13
N HIS A 372 -0.14 -26.80 -9.46
CA HIS A 372 -0.40 -25.73 -8.50
C HIS A 372 -1.41 -26.18 -7.42
N ASP A 373 -1.12 -25.89 -6.16
CA ASP A 373 -2.04 -26.13 -5.04
C ASP A 373 -2.96 -24.92 -4.86
N ILE A 374 -4.09 -24.92 -5.59
CA ILE A 374 -4.99 -23.77 -5.66
C ILE A 374 -6.08 -23.83 -4.59
N ASP A 375 -6.14 -22.80 -3.74
CA ASP A 375 -7.25 -22.49 -2.84
C ASP A 375 -8.13 -21.39 -3.43
N VAL A 376 -9.46 -21.55 -3.36
CA VAL A 376 -10.41 -20.53 -3.83
C VAL A 376 -10.98 -19.80 -2.61
N GLU A 377 -10.74 -18.49 -2.53
CA GLU A 377 -11.12 -17.64 -1.41
C GLU A 377 -12.15 -16.57 -1.79
N GLU A 378 -12.90 -16.11 -0.78
CA GLU A 378 -13.79 -14.94 -0.94
C GLU A 378 -12.97 -13.63 -0.97
N PRO A 379 -13.33 -12.66 -1.85
CA PRO A 379 -12.61 -11.40 -2.00
C PRO A 379 -12.49 -10.56 -0.72
N SER A 380 -13.50 -10.67 0.16
CA SER A 380 -13.71 -9.79 1.31
C SER A 380 -12.79 -10.05 2.50
N GLY A 381 -11.86 -11.02 2.41
CA GLY A 381 -10.86 -11.22 3.44
C GLY A 381 -9.96 -10.00 3.61
N VAL A 382 -9.72 -9.60 4.86
CA VAL A 382 -8.92 -8.42 5.25
C VAL A 382 -7.59 -8.36 4.51
N PHE A 383 -6.91 -9.51 4.45
CA PHE A 383 -5.59 -9.71 3.85
C PHE A 383 -5.63 -10.58 2.60
N ALA A 384 -6.82 -10.85 2.03
CA ALA A 384 -7.00 -11.81 0.95
C ALA A 384 -6.29 -11.33 -0.33
N PHE A 385 -6.87 -10.34 -1.02
CA PHE A 385 -6.39 -9.92 -2.34
C PHE A 385 -6.08 -8.43 -2.45
N GLY A 386 -5.99 -7.74 -1.31
CA GLY A 386 -5.52 -6.37 -1.23
C GLY A 386 -6.52 -5.28 -1.61
N GLY A 387 -6.01 -4.06 -1.82
CA GLY A 387 -6.78 -2.86 -2.17
C GLY A 387 -5.97 -1.89 -3.01
N ALA A 388 -6.27 -1.79 -4.31
CA ALA A 388 -5.60 -0.91 -5.26
C ALA A 388 -6.14 0.52 -5.28
N GLN A 389 -5.25 1.49 -5.45
CA GLN A 389 -5.60 2.84 -5.93
C GLN A 389 -4.67 3.19 -7.08
N ILE A 390 -5.22 3.73 -8.16
CA ILE A 390 -4.47 3.96 -9.39
C ILE A 390 -4.90 5.30 -9.97
N ILE A 391 -3.95 6.16 -10.33
CA ILE A 391 -4.20 7.36 -11.12
C ILE A 391 -3.28 7.31 -12.34
N GLN A 392 -3.87 7.23 -13.52
CA GLN A 392 -3.17 7.26 -14.79
C GLN A 392 -3.37 8.61 -15.47
N ARG A 393 -2.28 9.22 -15.92
CA ARG A 393 -2.27 10.42 -16.74
C ARG A 393 -2.57 10.06 -18.19
N THR A 394 -3.37 10.90 -18.84
CA THR A 394 -3.73 10.84 -20.25
C THR A 394 -3.46 12.18 -20.92
N ALA A 395 -3.59 12.24 -22.25
CA ALA A 395 -3.53 13.51 -22.98
C ALA A 395 -4.61 14.52 -22.58
N HIS A 396 -5.67 14.09 -21.90
CA HIS A 396 -6.85 14.90 -21.58
C HIS A 396 -7.10 15.09 -20.07
N GLY A 397 -6.16 14.69 -19.22
CA GLY A 397 -6.29 14.73 -17.76
C GLY A 397 -6.00 13.36 -17.14
N TYR A 398 -6.76 12.99 -16.10
CA TYR A 398 -6.50 11.79 -15.32
C TYR A 398 -7.66 10.81 -15.35
N VAL A 399 -7.33 9.52 -15.34
CA VAL A 399 -8.27 8.42 -15.11
C VAL A 399 -7.85 7.73 -13.82
N GLY A 400 -8.77 7.67 -12.86
CA GLY A 400 -8.55 6.97 -11.59
C GLY A 400 -9.27 5.63 -11.54
N GLY A 401 -8.70 4.68 -10.81
CA GLY A 401 -9.34 3.43 -10.40
C GLY A 401 -9.25 3.26 -8.88
N THR A 402 -10.34 2.79 -8.26
CA THR A 402 -10.39 2.48 -6.83
C THR A 402 -10.91 1.06 -6.62
N ASP A 403 -10.28 0.32 -5.71
CA ASP A 403 -10.62 -1.09 -5.52
C ASP A 403 -12.02 -1.30 -4.94
N PRO A 404 -12.88 -2.13 -5.57
CA PRO A 404 -14.21 -2.42 -5.05
C PRO A 404 -14.19 -3.27 -3.77
N ARG A 405 -13.06 -3.89 -3.40
CA ARG A 405 -12.94 -4.75 -2.21
C ARG A 405 -12.84 -3.97 -0.90
N LYS A 406 -12.67 -2.64 -0.95
CA LYS A 406 -12.45 -1.77 0.21
C LYS A 406 -13.35 -0.54 0.12
N ASP A 407 -13.64 0.06 1.27
CA ASP A 407 -14.18 1.42 1.28
C ASP A 407 -13.11 2.36 0.72
N GLY A 408 -13.38 2.97 -0.44
CA GLY A 408 -12.42 3.78 -1.18
C GLY A 408 -13.12 4.75 -2.14
N THR A 409 -12.37 5.72 -2.67
CA THR A 409 -12.92 6.69 -3.61
C THR A 409 -11.85 7.21 -4.57
N VAL A 410 -12.28 7.53 -5.78
CA VAL A 410 -11.58 8.46 -6.67
C VAL A 410 -12.40 9.74 -6.70
N ALA A 411 -11.81 10.85 -6.25
CA ALA A 411 -12.43 12.16 -6.29
C ALA A 411 -11.69 13.08 -7.26
N ALA A 412 -12.43 13.71 -8.17
CA ALA A 412 -11.89 14.74 -9.05
C ALA A 412 -12.21 16.13 -8.49
N TYR A 413 -11.24 17.04 -8.55
CA TYR A 413 -11.42 18.45 -8.20
C TYR A 413 -11.20 19.29 -9.45
N GLY A 414 -12.24 20.01 -9.88
CA GLY A 414 -12.16 20.96 -10.98
C GLY A 414 -12.35 22.38 -10.47
N ALA A 415 -11.36 23.25 -10.70
CA ALA A 415 -11.57 24.68 -10.52
C ALA A 415 -12.41 25.21 -11.68
N THR A 416 -13.68 25.53 -11.46
CA THR A 416 -14.43 26.37 -12.40
C THR A 416 -13.76 27.74 -12.41
N ALA A 417 -13.14 28.11 -13.52
CA ALA A 417 -12.75 29.49 -13.78
C ALA A 417 -14.04 30.33 -13.85
N ILE A 418 -14.42 30.98 -12.75
CA ILE A 418 -15.42 32.02 -12.80
C ILE A 418 -14.75 33.17 -13.55
N SER A 419 -15.03 33.29 -14.85
CA SER A 419 -14.53 34.40 -15.64
C SER A 419 -15.15 35.68 -15.07
N ALA A 420 -14.32 36.69 -14.81
CA ALA A 420 -14.76 38.00 -14.31
C ALA A 420 -15.56 38.80 -15.37
N THR A 421 -16.14 38.16 -16.38
CA THR A 421 -16.94 38.80 -17.43
C THR A 421 -18.44 38.46 -17.40
N ASP A 422 -18.88 37.56 -16.52
CA ASP A 422 -20.32 37.31 -16.34
C ASP A 422 -20.97 38.40 -15.48
N LYS A 423 -21.27 39.54 -16.12
CA LYS A 423 -22.32 40.44 -15.64
C LYS A 423 -23.64 39.67 -15.56
N PRO A 424 -24.48 39.89 -14.53
CA PRO A 424 -25.79 39.26 -14.45
C PRO A 424 -26.69 39.87 -15.53
N SER A 425 -26.69 39.29 -16.73
CA SER A 425 -27.67 39.65 -17.75
C SER A 425 -28.97 38.89 -17.49
N SER A 426 -30.03 39.67 -17.36
CA SER A 426 -31.39 39.24 -17.08
C SER A 426 -31.91 38.25 -18.12
N ARG A 427 -32.52 37.16 -17.62
CA ARG A 427 -33.53 36.30 -18.27
C ARG A 427 -33.10 35.60 -19.58
N ARG A 428 -32.91 34.28 -19.48
CA ARG A 428 -33.53 33.28 -20.38
C ARG A 428 -33.56 31.88 -19.72
N PRO A 429 -34.55 31.03 -20.05
CA PRO A 429 -34.95 29.88 -19.26
C PRO A 429 -34.07 28.65 -19.52
N TRP A 430 -33.98 27.82 -18.49
CA TRP A 430 -33.31 26.53 -18.47
C TRP A 430 -33.95 25.55 -19.48
N SER A 431 -33.14 25.04 -20.41
CA SER A 431 -33.39 23.77 -21.11
C SER A 431 -32.40 22.74 -20.57
N GLY A 432 -32.92 21.63 -20.06
CA GLY A 432 -32.18 20.51 -19.45
C GLY A 432 -31.06 19.95 -20.32
N ILE A 433 -30.04 19.33 -19.73
CA ILE A 433 -30.09 17.91 -19.34
C ILE A 433 -29.59 17.72 -17.89
N SER A 434 -30.46 17.16 -17.05
CA SER A 434 -30.13 16.76 -15.67
C SER A 434 -29.80 15.26 -15.61
N CYS A 435 -28.72 14.91 -14.93
CA CYS A 435 -28.71 13.73 -14.08
C CYS A 435 -27.87 14.07 -12.83
N SER A 436 -28.53 14.60 -11.81
CA SER A 436 -27.99 14.71 -10.46
C SER A 436 -29.04 14.18 -9.50
N MET A 437 -28.75 13.05 -8.86
CA MET A 437 -29.51 12.56 -7.72
C MET A 437 -29.29 13.52 -6.55
N ARG A 438 -30.29 14.33 -6.21
CA ARG A 438 -30.37 15.05 -4.94
C ARG A 438 -31.16 14.22 -3.95
N LEU A 439 -30.49 13.69 -2.94
CA LEU A 439 -31.13 13.11 -1.77
C LEU A 439 -31.60 14.27 -0.87
N VAL A 440 -32.91 14.45 -0.73
CA VAL A 440 -33.53 15.37 0.22
C VAL A 440 -34.05 14.54 1.38
N ILE A 441 -33.45 14.69 2.56
CA ILE A 441 -34.02 14.16 3.81
C ILE A 441 -34.79 15.30 4.48
N ARG A 442 -36.12 15.14 4.60
CA ARG A 442 -36.96 15.93 5.51
C ARG A 442 -37.19 15.10 6.77
N ALA A 443 -36.79 15.63 7.92
CA ALA A 443 -37.25 15.17 9.23
C ALA A 443 -38.65 15.75 9.53
N PRO A 444 -39.40 15.11 10.43
CA PRO A 444 -39.68 15.75 11.72
C PRO A 444 -38.77 15.22 12.84
#